data_AF-A0A6I6FL06-F1
#
_entry.id   AF-A0A6I6FL06-F1
#
_cell.length_a   1.000
_cell.length_b   1.000
_cell.length_c   1.000
_cell.angle_alpha   90.00
_cell.angle_beta   90.00
_cell.angle_gamma   90.00
#
_symmetry.space_group_name_H-M   'P 1'
#
loop_
_entity.id
_entity.type
_entity.pdbx_description
1 polymer ?
#
loop_
_entity_poly.entity_id
_entity_poly.type
_entity_poly.pdbx_seq_one_letter_code
_entity_poly.pdbx_strand_id
1 'polypeptide(L)'
;MAALLRRAQSLNFVTDWQYRSVMVEMSALGYRTAEPVEIDRERPRYVPGLIRSALAAGMSEEELARCARLLPEDFQLLYAPREGATVDSASKVRP
;
A
#
# COMPACT_ATOMS: atom_id res chain seq x y z
N MET A 1 6.88 -9.77 3.79
CA MET A 1 7.24 -10.01 5.21
C MET A 1 8.63 -9.49 5.60
N ALA A 2 9.69 -9.67 4.80
CA ALA A 2 11.06 -9.30 5.20
C ALA A 2 11.23 -7.81 5.57
N ALA A 3 10.47 -6.91 4.93
CA ALA A 3 10.47 -5.49 5.25
C ALA A 3 10.00 -5.20 6.70
N LEU A 4 8.98 -5.92 7.19
CA LEU A 4 8.47 -5.78 8.55
C LEU A 4 9.50 -6.26 9.58
N LEU A 5 10.14 -7.40 9.34
CA LEU A 5 11.18 -7.93 10.21
C LEU A 5 12.40 -7.00 10.27
N ARG A 6 12.81 -6.43 9.12
CA ARG A 6 13.89 -5.43 9.06
C ARG A 6 13.51 -4.16 9.82
N ARG A 7 12.26 -3.71 9.72
CA ARG A 7 11.77 -2.56 10.49
C ARG A 7 11.78 -2.84 11.98
N ALA A 8 11.32 -4.02 12.41
CA ALA A 8 11.34 -4.44 13.81
C ALA A 8 12.78 -4.46 14.37
N GLN A 9 13.75 -4.98 13.61
CA GLN A 9 15.17 -4.95 14.00
C GLN A 9 15.67 -3.51 14.12
N SER A 10 15.39 -2.65 13.13
CA SER A 10 15.82 -1.23 13.17
C SER A 10 15.24 -0.44 14.36
N LEU A 11 14.09 -0.89 14.87
CA LEU A 11 13.42 -0.31 16.03
C LEU A 11 13.79 -1.02 17.35
N ASN A 12 14.73 -1.97 17.32
CA ASN A 12 15.14 -2.79 18.47
C ASN A 12 13.99 -3.58 19.13
N PHE A 13 12.93 -3.89 18.37
CA PHE A 13 11.84 -4.76 18.85
C PHE A 13 12.18 -6.25 18.76
N VAL A 14 13.21 -6.60 17.98
CA VAL A 14 13.78 -7.93 17.93
C VAL A 14 15.28 -7.84 18.10
N THR A 15 15.86 -8.82 18.79
CA THR A 15 17.30 -8.99 18.90
C THR A 15 17.90 -9.49 17.58
N ASP A 16 19.21 -9.33 17.41
CA ASP A 16 19.93 -9.87 16.24
C ASP A 16 19.84 -11.39 16.12
N TRP A 17 19.71 -12.10 17.24
CA TRP A 17 19.50 -13.54 17.23
C TRP A 17 18.09 -13.90 16.72
N GLN A 18 17.05 -13.23 17.22
CA GLN A 18 15.67 -13.43 16.76
C GLN A 18 15.53 -13.08 15.27
N TYR A 19 16.12 -11.96 14.83
CA TYR A 19 16.14 -11.58 13.43
C TYR A 19 16.75 -12.68 12.54
N ARG A 20 17.92 -13.20 12.92
CA ARG A 20 18.59 -14.28 12.17
C ARG A 20 17.76 -15.56 12.13
N SER A 21 17.18 -15.96 13.27
CA SER A 21 16.34 -17.16 13.36
C SER A 21 15.14 -17.08 12.43
N VAL A 22 14.38 -15.97 12.49
CA VAL A 22 13.19 -15.78 11.65
C VAL A 22 13.58 -15.68 10.17
N MET A 23 14.71 -15.05 9.83
CA MET A 23 15.19 -14.99 8.44
C MET A 23 15.51 -16.38 7.87
N VAL A 24 16.05 -17.29 8.67
CA VAL A 24 16.31 -18.69 8.25
C VAL A 24 15.00 -19.43 8.02
N GLU A 25 14.06 -19.34 8.95
CA GLU A 25 12.74 -19.97 8.85
C GLU A 25 11.97 -19.46 7.62
N MET A 26 11.93 -18.14 7.43
CA MET A 26 11.35 -17.53 6.23
C MET A 26 12.01 -17.99 4.93
N SER A 27 13.30 -18.31 4.94
CA SER A 27 13.99 -18.84 3.76
C SER A 27 13.56 -20.28 3.48
N ALA A 28 13.51 -21.11 4.51
CA ALA A 28 13.08 -22.51 4.41
C ALA A 28 11.63 -22.64 3.91
N LEU A 29 10.75 -21.71 4.31
CA LEU A 29 9.35 -21.67 3.91
C LEU A 29 9.08 -20.89 2.61
N GLY A 30 10.11 -20.32 1.96
CA GLY A 30 9.95 -19.53 0.73
C GLY A 30 9.38 -18.12 0.94
N TYR A 31 9.23 -17.66 2.18
CA TYR A 31 8.64 -16.36 2.55
C TYR A 31 9.48 -15.13 2.22
N ARG A 32 10.65 -15.34 1.59
CA ARG A 32 11.48 -14.27 1.03
C ARG A 32 10.93 -13.72 -0.27
N THR A 33 10.21 -14.54 -1.04
CA THR A 33 9.74 -14.21 -2.40
C THR A 33 8.23 -14.19 -2.51
N ALA A 34 7.52 -14.94 -1.66
CA ALA A 34 6.06 -14.95 -1.61
C ALA A 34 5.60 -14.91 -0.15
N GLU A 35 4.68 -14.04 0.22
CA GLU A 35 4.14 -14.06 1.58
C GLU A 35 3.32 -15.33 1.83
N PRO A 36 3.18 -15.79 3.09
CA PRO A 36 2.46 -17.02 3.43
C PRO A 36 0.99 -17.00 2.99
N VAL A 37 0.43 -15.81 2.84
CA VAL A 37 -0.94 -15.55 2.41
C VAL A 37 -0.88 -14.56 1.26
N GLU A 38 -1.66 -14.82 0.22
CA GLU A 38 -1.89 -13.85 -0.84
C GLU A 38 -2.82 -12.76 -0.31
N ILE A 39 -2.27 -11.54 -0.19
CA ILE A 39 -3.03 -10.38 0.29
C ILE A 39 -3.50 -9.61 -0.93
N ASP A 40 -4.80 -9.34 -0.99
CA ASP A 40 -5.36 -8.46 -2.01
C ASP A 40 -4.66 -7.09 -1.97
N ARG A 41 -4.33 -6.56 -3.14
CA ARG A 41 -3.74 -5.23 -3.23
C ARG A 41 -4.66 -4.21 -2.55
N GLU A 42 -4.08 -3.42 -1.65
CA GLU A 42 -4.79 -2.37 -0.95
C GLU A 42 -5.43 -1.40 -1.97
N ARG A 43 -6.71 -1.10 -1.78
CA ARG A 43 -7.46 -0.11 -2.57
C ARG A 43 -7.89 1.03 -1.65
N PRO A 44 -7.20 2.18 -1.65
CA PRO A 44 -7.54 3.31 -0.81
C PRO A 44 -8.98 3.78 -1.06
N ARG A 45 -9.85 3.74 -0.04
CA ARG A 45 -11.25 4.17 -0.17
C ARG A 45 -11.45 5.64 0.14
N TYR A 46 -10.73 6.16 1.14
CA TYR A 46 -10.93 7.51 1.65
C TYR A 46 -10.30 8.59 0.78
N VAL A 47 -9.11 8.34 0.24
CA VAL A 47 -8.38 9.32 -0.57
C VAL A 47 -9.17 9.76 -1.81
N PRO A 48 -9.74 8.85 -2.63
CA PRO A 48 -10.57 9.27 -3.76
C PRO A 48 -11.82 10.06 -3.33
N GLY A 49 -12.42 9.70 -2.19
CA GLY A 49 -13.58 10.42 -1.65
C GLY A 49 -13.23 11.84 -1.20
N LEU A 50 -12.08 12.00 -0.55
CA LEU A 50 -11.56 13.29 -0.11
C LEU A 50 -11.27 14.21 -1.31
N ILE A 51 -10.63 13.68 -2.35
CA ILE A 51 -10.32 14.45 -3.57
C ILE A 51 -11.61 14.88 -4.29
N ARG A 52 -12.58 13.97 -4.47
CA ARG A 52 -13.88 14.34 -5.05
C ARG A 52 -14.59 15.41 -4.24
N SER A 53 -14.53 15.32 -2.91
CA SER A 53 -15.17 16.31 -2.03
C SER A 53 -14.50 17.67 -2.12
N ALA A 54 -13.17 17.71 -2.21
CA ALA A 54 -12.42 18.95 -2.36
C ALA A 54 -12.65 19.63 -3.73
N LEU A 55 -12.68 18.85 -4.81
CA LEU A 55 -13.05 19.35 -6.15
C LEU A 55 -14.49 19.90 -6.16
N ALA A 56 -15.43 19.20 -5.53
CA ALA A 56 -16.82 19.67 -5.39
C ALA A 56 -16.93 20.95 -4.54
N ALA A 57 -16.00 21.17 -3.61
CA ALA A 57 -15.88 22.42 -2.85
C ALA A 57 -15.17 23.55 -3.62
N GLY A 58 -14.75 23.31 -4.87
CA GLY A 58 -14.17 24.30 -5.76
C GLY A 58 -12.65 24.41 -5.73
N MET A 59 -11.94 23.50 -5.04
CA MET A 59 -10.47 23.45 -5.12
C MET A 59 -10.02 23.00 -6.51
N SER A 60 -8.93 23.56 -7.00
CA SER A 60 -8.32 23.13 -8.26
C SER A 60 -7.40 21.91 -8.06
N GLU A 61 -7.11 21.18 -9.14
CA GLU A 61 -6.14 20.07 -9.09
C GLU A 61 -4.74 20.57 -8.70
N GLU A 62 -4.34 21.77 -9.13
CA GLU A 62 -3.07 22.38 -8.76
C GLU A 62 -2.99 22.70 -7.26
N GLU A 63 -4.09 23.13 -6.65
CA GLU A 63 -4.18 23.34 -5.21
C GLU A 63 -4.07 22.02 -4.45
N LEU A 64 -4.72 20.97 -4.95
CA LEU A 64 -4.66 19.65 -4.35
C LEU A 64 -3.28 19.00 -4.48
N ALA A 65 -2.62 19.15 -5.64
CA ALA A 65 -1.24 18.73 -5.84
C ALA A 65 -0.31 19.43 -4.85
N ARG A 66 -0.49 20.75 -4.66
CA ARG A 66 0.27 21.53 -3.68
C ARG A 66 0.03 21.06 -2.24
N CYS A 67 -1.22 20.76 -1.87
CA CYS A 67 -1.56 20.20 -0.56
C CYS A 67 -0.92 18.82 -0.33
N ALA A 68 -0.90 17.97 -1.35
CA ALA A 68 -0.26 16.66 -1.32
C ALA A 68 1.27 16.72 -1.43
N ARG A 69 1.85 17.90 -1.68
CA ARG A 69 3.28 18.13 -1.92
C ARG A 69 3.80 17.34 -3.11
N LEU A 70 3.00 17.31 -4.17
CA LEU A 70 3.29 16.66 -5.44
C LEU A 70 3.35 17.68 -6.58
N LEU A 71 4.00 17.29 -7.66
CA LEU A 71 3.85 17.95 -8.95
C LEU A 71 2.43 17.68 -9.49
N PRO A 72 1.84 18.60 -10.27
CA PRO A 72 0.52 18.38 -10.88
C PRO A 72 0.42 17.06 -11.67
N GLU A 73 1.45 16.73 -12.44
CA GLU A 73 1.54 15.49 -13.22
C GLU A 73 1.56 14.23 -12.34
N ASP A 74 2.27 14.26 -11.21
CA ASP A 74 2.32 13.16 -10.25
C ASP A 74 0.98 13.00 -9.54
N PHE A 75 0.33 14.12 -9.20
CA PHE A 75 -0.99 14.12 -8.60
C PHE A 75 -2.02 13.46 -9.54
N GLN A 76 -2.00 13.82 -10.82
CA GLN A 76 -2.88 13.20 -11.82
C GLN A 76 -2.57 11.71 -11.98
N LEU A 77 -1.29 11.32 -12.07
CA LEU A 77 -0.89 9.92 -12.20
C LEU A 77 -1.39 9.06 -11.03
N LEU A 78 -1.30 9.58 -9.81
CA LEU A 78 -1.62 8.85 -8.59
C LEU A 78 -3.11 8.89 -8.24
N TYR A 79 -3.80 10.00 -8.54
CA TYR A 79 -5.12 10.27 -7.99
C TYR A 79 -6.20 10.67 -8.98
N ALA A 80 -5.88 10.91 -10.27
CA ALA A 80 -6.92 11.18 -11.25
C ALA A 80 -7.88 9.99 -11.32
N PRO A 81 -9.20 10.24 -11.48
CA PRO A 81 -10.17 9.17 -11.64
C PRO A 81 -9.79 8.29 -12.83
N ARG A 82 -9.35 7.06 -12.57
CA ARG A 82 -9.17 6.07 -13.63
C ARG A 82 -10.55 5.51 -13.99
N GLU A 83 -11.10 5.94 -15.12
CA GLU A 83 -12.26 5.27 -15.72
C GLU A 83 -11.90 3.78 -15.92
N GLY A 84 -12.66 2.89 -15.28
CA GLY A 84 -12.48 1.44 -15.40
C GLY A 84 -11.91 0.69 -14.20
N ALA A 85 -11.65 1.34 -13.06
CA ALA A 85 -11.42 0.61 -11.80
C ALA A 85 -12.76 0.07 -11.25
N THR A 86 -13.41 -0.84 -11.98
CA THR A 86 -14.57 -1.57 -11.49
C THR A 86 -14.18 -2.34 -10.24
N VAL A 87 -15.04 -2.26 -9.23
CA VAL A 87 -14.88 -2.93 -7.96
C VAL A 87 -15.13 -4.42 -8.19
N ASP A 88 -14.13 -5.15 -8.69
CA ASP A 88 -14.24 -6.61 -8.76
C ASP A 88 -14.15 -7.15 -7.34
N SER A 89 -15.33 -7.44 -6.77
CA SER A 89 -15.55 -7.93 -5.41
C SER A 89 -15.83 -9.44 -5.39
N ALA A 90 -15.33 -10.20 -6.36
CA ALA A 90 -15.55 -11.63 -6.43
C ALA A 90 -14.26 -12.44 -6.28
N SER A 91 -13.67 -12.43 -5.08
CA SER A 91 -12.73 -13.48 -4.70
C SER A 91 -13.54 -14.78 -4.52
N LYS A 92 -13.53 -15.62 -5.56
CA LYS A 92 -14.08 -16.98 -5.50
C LYS A 92 -13.16 -17.81 -4.59
N VAL A 93 -13.56 -17.97 -3.35
CA VAL A 93 -13.07 -19.05 -2.47
C VAL A 93 -13.38 -20.37 -3.16
N ARG A 94 -12.34 -21.11 -3.55
CA ARG A 94 -12.44 -22.51 -4.02
C ARG A 94 -12.27 -23.42 -2.78
N PRO A 95 -13.09 -24.49 -2.64
CA PRO A 95 -13.12 -25.34 -1.44
C PRO A 95 -11.84 -26.14 -1.21
#